data_AF-A0A9C8KB46-F1
#
_entry.id   AF-A0A9C8KB46-F1
#
_cell.length_a   1.000
_cell.length_b   1.000
_cell.length_c   1.000
_cell.angle_alpha   90.00
_cell.angle_beta   90.00
_cell.angle_gamma   90.00
#
_symmetry.space_group_name_H-M   'P 1'
#
loop_
_entity.id
_entity.type
_entity.pdbx_description
1 polymer ?
#
loop_
_entity_poly.entity_id
_entity_poly.type
_entity_poly.pdbx_seq_one_letter_code
_entity_poly.pdbx_strand_id
1 'polypeptide(L)'
;MSYTLDEFTPKSFISGFRGPGGQDMSTLPQLNGKVLVILDESIMMEQRQEDRNAVQSLLRKAYDGVVSKSFGNIKDKVEHKAYFNIIAAATPQIDRYFLYNQALGERYINFRLQIPKRIELTKKAYNNQMRLSNNDRDKLKIRIFRFLRRLPVKNISDIKIDAQTKKVFIACADFIARVRTHVPRDASGRHITTLPQPEVAGRLVQQMVQVAASGAIIRGSNHITQKQLCKAIYVALCSMPAVLTFMLYSIWKYAKESKTDWFSVQKMVLYTALGRSSVIRILEDLAVHRILILKKQDNLRGYEYCLSERAADVIEESNLFEHYIPPLVRALSAKRLDRDRLNTPKIKRKTKKNKGA
;
A
#
# COMPACT_ATOMS: atom_id res chain seq x y z
N MET A 1 12.01 -19.91 14.75
CA MET A 1 11.16 -18.69 14.72
C MET A 1 10.96 -18.20 13.29
N SER A 2 12.03 -18.02 12.50
CA SER A 2 11.92 -17.66 11.09
C SER A 2 12.35 -18.80 10.16
N TYR A 3 11.90 -18.75 8.92
CA TYR A 3 12.37 -19.55 7.79
C TYR A 3 12.60 -18.58 6.62
N THR A 4 13.83 -18.48 6.13
CA THR A 4 14.19 -17.50 5.11
C THR A 4 14.36 -18.19 3.77
N LEU A 5 13.77 -17.62 2.72
CA LEU A 5 13.90 -18.06 1.33
C LEU A 5 14.01 -16.84 0.42
N ASP A 6 14.77 -16.98 -0.66
CA ASP A 6 14.87 -15.94 -1.70
C ASP A 6 13.86 -16.19 -2.82
N GLU A 7 13.65 -17.45 -3.20
CA GLU A 7 12.71 -17.85 -4.24
C GLU A 7 12.00 -19.14 -3.86
N PHE A 8 10.77 -19.33 -4.36
CA PHE A 8 10.10 -20.60 -4.32
C PHE A 8 9.21 -20.79 -5.55
N THR A 9 8.96 -22.04 -5.89
CA THR A 9 8.10 -22.42 -7.01
C THR A 9 6.79 -23.02 -6.48
N PRO A 10 5.69 -22.97 -7.24
CA PRO A 10 4.44 -23.63 -6.85
C PRO A 10 4.62 -25.12 -6.50
N LYS A 11 5.61 -25.78 -7.14
CA LYS A 11 5.90 -27.21 -7.00
C LYS A 11 6.71 -27.53 -5.75
N SER A 12 7.47 -26.58 -5.20
CA SER A 12 8.21 -26.80 -3.94
C SER A 12 7.31 -26.66 -2.71
N PHE A 13 6.28 -25.80 -2.76
CA PHE A 13 5.35 -25.61 -1.65
C PHE A 13 4.49 -26.84 -1.36
N ILE A 14 3.89 -27.41 -2.39
CA ILE A 14 3.15 -28.67 -2.30
C ILE A 14 3.59 -29.57 -3.47
N SER A 15 4.21 -30.68 -3.13
CA SER A 15 4.87 -31.55 -4.09
C SER A 15 4.14 -32.89 -4.23
N GLY A 16 3.94 -33.31 -5.48
CA GLY A 16 3.54 -34.67 -5.81
C GLY A 16 4.73 -35.64 -5.88
N PHE A 17 5.95 -35.15 -5.70
CA PHE A 17 7.15 -36.00 -5.65
C PHE A 17 7.26 -36.68 -4.30
N ARG A 18 7.59 -37.97 -4.30
CA ARG A 18 7.82 -38.78 -3.12
C ARG A 18 9.28 -39.21 -3.13
N GLY A 19 10.02 -38.81 -2.09
CA GLY A 19 11.42 -39.17 -1.93
C GLY A 19 11.60 -40.67 -1.65
N PRO A 20 12.86 -41.13 -1.51
CA PRO A 20 13.14 -42.51 -1.11
C PRO A 20 12.36 -42.88 0.14
N GLY A 21 11.63 -44.01 0.10
CA GLY A 21 10.77 -44.44 1.20
C GLY A 21 9.40 -43.75 1.30
N GLY A 22 8.96 -43.01 0.27
CA GLY A 22 7.63 -42.39 0.23
C GLY A 22 7.53 -41.06 0.96
N GLN A 23 8.65 -40.45 1.34
CA GLN A 23 8.68 -39.21 2.12
C GLN A 23 8.11 -38.02 1.32
N ASP A 24 7.27 -37.22 1.98
CA ASP A 24 6.74 -35.97 1.42
C ASP A 24 7.81 -34.86 1.45
N MET A 25 8.16 -34.34 0.28
CA MET A 25 9.18 -33.30 0.12
C MET A 25 8.61 -31.88 0.06
N SER A 26 7.32 -31.70 0.41
CA SER A 26 6.68 -30.39 0.45
C SER A 26 7.32 -29.48 1.50
N THR A 27 7.50 -28.20 1.17
CA THR A 27 8.05 -27.21 2.13
C THR A 27 6.99 -26.66 3.08
N LEU A 28 5.69 -26.74 2.74
CA LEU A 28 4.61 -26.18 3.56
C LEU A 28 4.62 -26.67 5.03
N PRO A 29 4.79 -27.98 5.33
CA PRO A 29 4.87 -28.44 6.72
C PRO A 29 6.03 -27.84 7.50
N GLN A 30 7.13 -27.50 6.83
CA GLN A 30 8.32 -26.92 7.47
C GLN A 30 8.09 -25.47 7.92
N LEU A 31 7.09 -24.79 7.35
CA LEU A 31 6.74 -23.40 7.67
C LEU A 31 5.81 -23.30 8.87
N ASN A 32 5.15 -24.38 9.29
CA ASN A 32 4.16 -24.34 10.37
C ASN A 32 4.75 -23.77 11.67
N GLY A 33 4.06 -22.79 12.25
CA GLY A 33 4.48 -22.06 13.46
C GLY A 33 5.66 -21.10 13.28
N LYS A 34 6.11 -20.85 12.04
CA LYS A 34 7.25 -19.96 11.75
C LYS A 34 6.79 -18.68 11.03
N VAL A 35 7.74 -17.75 10.89
CA VAL A 35 7.63 -16.59 10.02
C VAL A 35 8.46 -16.85 8.77
N LEU A 36 7.81 -16.97 7.62
CA LEU A 36 8.47 -17.00 6.32
C LEU A 36 8.98 -15.59 6.00
N VAL A 37 10.28 -15.46 5.74
CA VAL A 37 10.92 -14.20 5.37
C VAL A 37 11.40 -14.29 3.92
N ILE A 38 10.89 -13.40 3.08
CA ILE A 38 11.28 -13.25 1.67
C ILE A 38 12.04 -11.93 1.55
N LEU A 39 13.33 -12.00 1.23
CA LEU A 39 14.20 -10.82 1.19
C LEU A 39 14.00 -9.97 -0.08
N ASP A 40 13.57 -10.59 -1.17
CA ASP A 40 13.18 -9.88 -2.39
C ASP A 40 12.03 -10.59 -3.10
N GLU A 41 10.82 -10.06 -2.93
CA GLU A 41 9.62 -10.53 -3.62
C GLU A 41 9.63 -10.18 -5.11
N SER A 42 10.46 -9.23 -5.54
CA SER A 42 10.51 -8.78 -6.93
C SER A 42 10.84 -9.95 -7.88
N ILE A 43 11.67 -10.89 -7.45
CA ILE A 43 12.02 -12.11 -8.19
C ILE A 43 10.78 -12.94 -8.49
N MET A 44 9.93 -13.18 -7.47
CA MET A 44 8.66 -13.87 -7.66
C MET A 44 7.75 -13.07 -8.59
N MET A 45 7.75 -11.74 -8.50
CA MET A 45 6.95 -10.87 -9.36
C MET A 45 7.45 -10.81 -10.82
N GLU A 46 8.66 -11.27 -11.12
CA GLU A 46 9.21 -11.32 -12.48
C GLU A 46 8.93 -12.66 -13.20
N GLN A 47 8.53 -13.70 -12.46
CA GLN A 47 8.16 -15.01 -13.04
C GLN A 47 7.01 -14.90 -14.07
N ARG A 48 6.76 -15.95 -14.86
CA ARG A 48 5.63 -15.95 -15.82
C ARG A 48 4.30 -15.74 -15.09
N GLN A 49 3.35 -15.06 -15.73
CA GLN A 49 2.06 -14.72 -15.12
C GLN A 49 1.36 -15.95 -14.52
N GLU A 50 1.42 -17.09 -15.19
CA GLU A 50 0.82 -18.35 -14.73
C GLU A 50 1.45 -18.85 -13.42
N ASP A 51 2.78 -18.86 -13.34
CA ASP A 51 3.52 -19.29 -12.14
C ASP A 51 3.23 -18.35 -10.96
N ARG A 52 3.24 -17.03 -11.21
CA ARG A 52 2.87 -16.03 -10.19
C ARG A 52 1.46 -16.24 -9.66
N ASN A 53 0.50 -16.47 -10.56
CA ASN A 53 -0.89 -16.69 -10.18
C ASN A 53 -1.05 -17.98 -9.37
N ALA A 54 -0.32 -19.04 -9.74
CA ALA A 54 -0.32 -20.30 -9.03
C ALA A 54 0.26 -20.14 -7.61
N VAL A 55 1.38 -19.42 -7.46
CA VAL A 55 1.97 -19.09 -6.16
C VAL A 55 0.99 -18.29 -5.31
N GLN A 56 0.45 -17.19 -5.83
CA GLN A 56 -0.47 -16.32 -5.09
C GLN A 56 -1.74 -17.06 -4.67
N SER A 57 -2.29 -17.91 -5.54
CA SER A 57 -3.42 -18.79 -5.21
C SER A 57 -3.09 -19.72 -4.04
N LEU A 58 -1.89 -20.29 -4.04
CA LEU A 58 -1.42 -21.18 -2.98
C LEU A 58 -1.23 -20.46 -1.64
N LEU A 59 -0.63 -19.27 -1.66
CA LEU A 59 -0.45 -18.45 -0.46
C LEU A 59 -1.79 -18.01 0.15
N ARG A 60 -2.80 -17.73 -0.69
CA ARG A 60 -4.17 -17.44 -0.21
C ARG A 60 -4.79 -18.64 0.48
N LYS A 61 -4.67 -19.84 -0.10
CA LYS A 61 -5.15 -21.08 0.54
C LYS A 61 -4.42 -21.37 1.85
N ALA A 62 -3.11 -21.14 1.88
CA ALA A 62 -2.31 -21.29 3.08
C ALA A 62 -2.74 -20.31 4.19
N TYR A 63 -3.08 -19.07 3.83
CA TYR A 63 -3.66 -18.10 4.76
C TYR A 63 -5.01 -18.57 5.33
N ASP A 64 -5.84 -19.20 4.49
CA ASP A 64 -7.13 -19.76 4.92
C ASP A 64 -6.96 -21.06 5.76
N GLY A 65 -5.72 -21.58 5.88
CA GLY A 65 -5.29 -22.58 6.87
C GLY A 65 -5.10 -24.00 6.36
N VAL A 66 -5.67 -24.35 5.20
CA VAL A 66 -5.56 -25.70 4.61
C VAL A 66 -5.25 -25.60 3.13
N VAL A 67 -4.19 -26.31 2.71
CA VAL A 67 -3.82 -26.44 1.31
C VAL A 67 -3.99 -27.89 0.88
N SER A 68 -4.89 -28.13 -0.06
CA SER A 68 -5.10 -29.43 -0.68
C SER A 68 -4.86 -29.38 -2.18
N LYS A 69 -4.14 -30.37 -2.72
CA LYS A 69 -3.90 -30.53 -4.16
C LYS A 69 -3.92 -32.00 -4.56
N SER A 70 -4.56 -32.30 -5.69
CA SER A 70 -4.50 -33.61 -6.32
C SER A 70 -3.37 -33.66 -7.34
N PHE A 71 -2.72 -34.82 -7.43
CA PHE A 71 -1.65 -35.08 -8.42
C PHE A 71 -1.97 -36.36 -9.17
N GLY A 72 -1.71 -36.42 -10.47
CA GLY A 72 -2.02 -37.61 -11.28
C GLY A 72 -1.23 -38.87 -10.88
N ASN A 73 -0.13 -38.69 -10.16
CA ASN A 73 0.74 -39.78 -9.69
C ASN A 73 0.45 -40.23 -8.25
N ILE A 74 -0.54 -39.63 -7.57
CA ILE A 74 -0.91 -39.97 -6.19
C ILE A 74 -2.42 -40.26 -6.17
N LYS A 75 -2.83 -41.44 -5.66
CA LYS A 75 -4.24 -41.83 -5.61
C LYS A 75 -5.05 -40.92 -4.69
N ASP A 76 -4.47 -40.49 -3.57
CA ASP A 76 -5.11 -39.62 -2.59
C ASP A 76 -4.74 -38.15 -2.78
N LYS A 77 -5.61 -37.25 -2.31
CA LYS A 77 -5.30 -35.82 -2.23
C LYS A 77 -4.13 -35.59 -1.26
N VAL A 78 -3.17 -34.76 -1.65
CA VAL A 78 -2.14 -34.28 -0.74
C VAL A 78 -2.71 -33.07 -0.01
N GLU A 79 -2.83 -33.16 1.31
CA GLU A 79 -3.38 -32.12 2.16
C GLU A 79 -2.38 -31.77 3.26
N HIS A 80 -2.13 -30.47 3.42
CA HIS A 80 -1.27 -29.95 4.47
C HIS A 80 -1.97 -28.80 5.20
N LYS A 81 -1.96 -28.87 6.53
CA LYS A 81 -2.36 -27.79 7.42
C LYS A 81 -1.11 -27.09 7.94
N ALA A 82 -0.98 -25.81 7.65
CA ALA A 82 0.17 -25.02 8.08
C ALA A 82 -0.27 -23.60 8.41
N TYR A 83 0.10 -23.13 9.61
CA TYR A 83 -0.17 -21.78 10.08
C TYR A 83 1.14 -21.03 10.21
N PHE A 84 1.36 -20.02 9.39
CA PHE A 84 2.60 -19.26 9.38
C PHE A 84 2.35 -17.81 8.95
N ASN A 85 3.23 -16.91 9.37
CA ASN A 85 3.21 -15.51 8.95
C ASN A 85 4.22 -15.29 7.83
N ILE A 86 4.00 -14.28 7.00
CA ILE A 86 4.91 -13.93 5.91
C ILE A 86 5.37 -12.48 6.08
N ILE A 87 6.68 -12.25 5.95
CA ILE A 87 7.28 -10.93 5.79
C ILE A 87 8.03 -10.95 4.47
N ALA A 88 7.56 -10.14 3.52
CA ALA A 88 8.19 -10.00 2.22
C ALA A 88 8.69 -8.56 2.04
N ALA A 89 9.93 -8.42 1.60
CA ALA A 89 10.48 -7.15 1.16
C ALA A 89 10.31 -7.04 -0.36
N ALA A 90 9.82 -5.90 -0.83
CA ALA A 90 9.56 -5.65 -2.24
C ALA A 90 9.99 -4.24 -2.63
N THR A 91 10.35 -4.08 -3.91
CA THR A 91 10.58 -2.76 -4.49
C THR A 91 9.25 -2.05 -4.77
N PRO A 92 9.24 -0.73 -5.02
CA PRO A 92 8.04 -0.01 -5.44
C PRO A 92 7.37 -0.56 -6.72
N GLN A 93 8.00 -1.48 -7.44
CA GLN A 93 7.38 -2.17 -8.58
C GLN A 93 6.16 -3.00 -8.18
N ILE A 94 6.05 -3.41 -6.91
CA ILE A 94 4.86 -4.09 -6.38
C ILE A 94 3.57 -3.30 -6.62
N ASP A 95 3.66 -1.97 -6.77
CA ASP A 95 2.51 -1.11 -7.07
C ASP A 95 1.80 -1.46 -8.37
N ARG A 96 2.54 -1.99 -9.35
CA ARG A 96 1.96 -2.45 -10.62
C ARG A 96 1.05 -3.67 -10.43
N TYR A 97 1.35 -4.47 -9.42
CA TYR A 97 0.65 -5.72 -9.11
C TYR A 97 -0.47 -5.54 -8.07
N PHE A 98 -0.57 -4.37 -7.41
CA PHE A 98 -1.69 -4.08 -6.50
C PHE A 98 -3.04 -4.18 -7.19
N LEU A 99 -3.18 -3.69 -8.42
CA LEU A 99 -4.46 -3.77 -9.14
C LEU A 99 -4.95 -5.21 -9.32
N TYR A 100 -4.01 -6.14 -9.58
CA TYR A 100 -4.31 -7.56 -9.73
C TYR A 100 -4.66 -8.21 -8.38
N ASN A 101 -3.94 -7.86 -7.32
CA ASN A 101 -4.16 -8.42 -5.99
C ASN A 101 -5.41 -7.86 -5.29
N GLN A 102 -5.78 -6.60 -5.53
CA GLN A 102 -7.01 -5.95 -5.03
C GLN A 102 -8.26 -6.66 -5.52
N ALA A 103 -8.29 -7.05 -6.80
CA ALA A 103 -9.43 -7.76 -7.38
C ALA A 103 -9.65 -9.16 -6.77
N LEU A 104 -8.62 -9.75 -6.16
CA LEU A 104 -8.64 -11.12 -5.66
C LEU A 104 -8.71 -11.23 -4.13
N GLY A 105 -8.95 -10.10 -3.46
CA GLY A 105 -9.03 -9.98 -2.00
C GLY A 105 -7.64 -9.98 -1.37
N GLU A 106 -7.10 -8.77 -1.13
CA GLU A 106 -5.79 -8.58 -0.51
C GLU A 106 -5.74 -9.21 0.89
N ARG A 107 -4.72 -10.06 1.11
CA ARG A 107 -4.41 -10.67 2.42
C ARG A 107 -3.13 -10.12 3.04
N TYR A 108 -2.41 -9.29 2.30
CA TYR A 108 -1.20 -8.61 2.76
C TYR A 108 -1.53 -7.23 3.30
N ILE A 109 -0.73 -6.78 4.26
CA ILE A 109 -0.67 -5.39 4.64
C ILE A 109 0.73 -4.87 4.31
N ASN A 110 0.80 -3.73 3.64
CA ASN A 110 2.08 -3.20 3.18
C ASN A 110 2.61 -2.17 4.16
N PHE A 111 3.93 -2.11 4.29
CA PHE A 111 4.59 -1.02 4.99
C PHE A 111 5.57 -0.36 4.04
N ARG A 112 5.35 0.92 3.72
CA ARG A 112 6.25 1.67 2.86
C ARG A 112 7.28 2.37 3.73
N LEU A 113 8.55 2.01 3.56
CA LEU A 113 9.63 2.68 4.28
C LEU A 113 9.77 4.11 3.78
N GLN A 114 9.49 5.07 4.65
CA GLN A 114 9.75 6.47 4.38
C GLN A 114 11.21 6.79 4.69
N ILE A 115 11.84 7.48 3.75
CA ILE A 115 13.23 7.91 3.85
C ILE A 115 13.23 9.43 3.98
N PRO A 116 12.93 9.97 5.19
CA PRO A 116 13.10 11.39 5.42
C PRO A 116 14.58 11.76 5.29
N LYS A 117 14.86 12.96 4.79
CA LYS A 117 16.20 13.56 4.78
C LYS A 117 17.27 12.65 4.15
N ARG A 118 17.06 12.28 2.88
CA ARG A 118 17.94 11.41 2.09
C ARG A 118 19.44 11.68 2.28
N ILE A 119 19.85 12.95 2.28
CA ILE A 119 21.25 13.37 2.43
C ILE A 119 21.84 12.95 3.79
N GLU A 120 21.10 13.12 4.89
CA GLU A 120 21.58 12.73 6.24
C GLU A 120 21.77 11.20 6.34
N LEU A 121 20.86 10.43 5.73
CA LEU A 121 20.98 8.97 5.68
C LEU A 121 22.17 8.53 4.81
N THR A 122 22.41 9.18 3.67
CA THR A 122 23.60 8.93 2.86
C THR A 122 24.89 9.23 3.63
N LYS A 123 24.96 10.35 4.37
CA LYS A 123 26.10 10.67 5.23
C LYS A 123 26.31 9.61 6.32
N LYS A 124 25.24 9.15 6.97
CA LYS A 124 25.32 8.05 7.96
C LYS A 124 25.80 6.75 7.33
N ALA A 125 25.30 6.38 6.16
CA ALA A 125 25.71 5.18 5.45
C ALA A 125 27.21 5.21 5.10
N TYR A 126 27.70 6.34 4.60
CA TYR A 126 29.13 6.56 4.33
C TYR A 126 29.98 6.40 5.60
N ASN A 127 29.59 7.07 6.69
CA ASN A 127 30.33 6.99 7.95
C ASN A 127 30.31 5.58 8.58
N ASN A 128 29.22 4.82 8.37
CA ASN A 128 29.10 3.46 8.89
C ASN A 128 30.02 2.46 8.20
N GLN A 129 30.41 2.68 6.94
CA GLN A 129 31.40 1.83 6.25
C GLN A 129 32.73 1.79 7.03
N MET A 130 33.09 2.91 7.66
CA MET A 130 34.34 3.05 8.42
C MET A 130 34.26 2.48 9.86
N ARG A 131 33.09 1.99 10.32
CA ARG A 131 32.83 1.59 11.71
C ARG A 131 32.33 0.16 11.91
N LEU A 132 32.01 -0.57 10.85
CA LEU A 132 31.36 -1.88 10.96
C LEU A 132 32.34 -2.98 11.36
N SER A 133 32.44 -3.27 12.67
CA SER A 133 32.89 -4.58 13.14
C SER A 133 31.71 -5.56 13.12
N ASN A 134 31.90 -6.77 12.58
CA ASN A 134 30.88 -7.84 12.58
C ASN A 134 30.31 -8.11 13.99
N ASN A 135 31.09 -7.84 15.04
CA ASN A 135 30.72 -8.02 16.44
C ASN A 135 29.47 -7.22 16.85
N ASP A 136 29.21 -6.04 16.28
CA ASP A 136 28.06 -5.22 16.71
C ASP A 136 26.73 -5.75 16.17
N ARG A 137 26.74 -6.35 14.98
CA ARG A 137 25.55 -7.00 14.40
C ARG A 137 25.14 -8.21 15.22
N ASP A 138 26.09 -9.03 15.63
CA ASP A 138 25.79 -10.24 16.41
C ASP A 138 25.34 -9.90 17.82
N LYS A 139 25.94 -8.88 18.46
CA LYS A 139 25.44 -8.33 19.73
C LYS A 139 23.98 -7.86 19.60
N LEU A 140 23.63 -7.16 18.51
CA LEU A 140 22.26 -6.71 18.28
C LEU A 140 21.29 -7.88 18.09
N LYS A 141 21.66 -8.89 17.28
CA LYS A 141 20.86 -10.12 17.10
C LYS A 141 20.56 -10.79 18.44
N ILE A 142 21.58 -10.98 19.29
CA ILE A 142 21.42 -11.60 20.60
C ILE A 142 20.50 -10.77 21.50
N ARG A 143 20.64 -9.43 21.51
CA ARG A 143 19.78 -8.54 22.30
C ARG A 143 18.32 -8.62 21.85
N ILE A 144 18.06 -8.58 20.54
CA ILE A 144 16.71 -8.70 19.99
C ILE A 144 16.11 -10.07 20.32
N PHE A 145 16.86 -11.15 20.13
CA PHE A 145 16.40 -12.50 20.44
C PHE A 145 16.02 -12.65 21.92
N ARG A 146 16.85 -12.14 22.84
CA ARG A 146 16.55 -12.13 24.28
C ARG A 146 15.34 -11.27 24.60
N PHE A 147 15.19 -10.12 23.97
CA PHE A 147 14.02 -9.26 24.13
C PHE A 147 12.73 -9.98 23.70
N LEU A 148 12.72 -10.56 22.49
CA LEU A 148 11.56 -11.29 21.96
C LEU A 148 11.18 -12.48 22.84
N ARG A 149 12.15 -13.23 23.38
CA ARG A 149 11.87 -14.34 24.32
C ARG A 149 11.31 -13.90 25.67
N ARG A 150 11.53 -12.65 26.06
CA ARG A 150 11.03 -12.07 27.32
C ARG A 150 9.69 -11.37 27.16
N LEU A 151 9.20 -11.18 25.94
CA LEU A 151 7.87 -10.60 25.74
C LEU A 151 6.82 -11.52 26.37
N PRO A 152 5.85 -10.96 27.11
CA PRO A 152 4.80 -11.76 27.70
C PRO A 152 3.96 -12.40 26.59
N VAL A 153 3.56 -13.66 26.80
CA VAL A 153 2.55 -14.31 25.94
C VAL A 153 1.21 -13.66 26.26
N LYS A 154 0.89 -12.59 25.53
CA LYS A 154 -0.41 -11.91 25.58
C LYS A 154 -1.15 -12.17 24.30
N ASN A 155 -2.42 -12.48 24.42
CA ASN A 155 -3.32 -12.52 23.28
C ASN A 155 -3.74 -11.09 22.93
N ILE A 156 -4.09 -10.88 21.66
CA ILE A 156 -4.59 -9.59 21.18
C ILE A 156 -5.89 -9.21 21.90
N SER A 157 -6.68 -10.20 22.29
CA SER A 157 -7.89 -10.05 23.12
C SER A 157 -7.64 -9.38 24.47
N ASP A 158 -6.41 -9.46 24.98
CA ASP A 158 -6.07 -8.92 26.30
C ASP A 158 -5.80 -7.41 26.24
N ILE A 159 -5.68 -6.85 25.03
CA ILE A 159 -5.47 -5.42 24.82
C ILE A 159 -6.82 -4.71 24.76
N LYS A 160 -7.02 -3.77 25.69
CA LYS A 160 -8.23 -2.95 25.77
C LYS A 160 -8.22 -1.89 24.67
N ILE A 161 -9.35 -1.80 23.96
CA ILE A 161 -9.59 -0.81 22.92
C ILE A 161 -10.81 0.01 23.35
N ASP A 162 -10.63 1.32 23.48
CA ASP A 162 -11.71 2.24 23.80
C ASP A 162 -12.69 2.40 22.62
N ALA A 163 -13.92 2.82 22.94
CA ALA A 163 -14.97 2.96 21.95
C ALA A 163 -14.64 3.98 20.85
N GLN A 164 -13.88 5.04 21.17
CA GLN A 164 -13.51 6.06 20.21
C GLN A 164 -12.46 5.52 19.23
N THR A 165 -11.39 4.91 19.70
CA THR A 165 -10.40 4.22 18.85
C THR A 165 -11.04 3.16 17.96
N LYS A 166 -12.01 2.40 18.48
CA LYS A 166 -12.76 1.42 17.68
C LYS A 166 -13.53 2.09 16.53
N LYS A 167 -14.22 3.21 16.78
CA LYS A 167 -14.91 3.99 15.74
C LYS A 167 -13.93 4.49 14.67
N VAL A 168 -12.79 5.04 15.09
CA VAL A 168 -11.75 5.52 14.16
C VAL A 168 -11.22 4.38 13.29
N PHE A 169 -10.92 3.21 13.85
CA PHE A 169 -10.47 2.06 13.05
C PHE A 169 -11.49 1.65 11.97
N ILE A 170 -12.77 1.58 12.32
CA ILE A 170 -13.84 1.20 11.39
C ILE A 170 -13.99 2.26 10.30
N ALA A 171 -14.06 3.54 10.67
CA ALA A 171 -14.21 4.64 9.72
C ALA A 171 -13.02 4.73 8.75
N CYS A 172 -11.79 4.64 9.26
CA CYS A 172 -10.57 4.63 8.43
C CYS A 172 -10.53 3.44 7.49
N ALA A 173 -10.84 2.25 7.97
CA ALA A 173 -10.75 1.05 7.14
C ALA A 173 -11.81 1.08 6.03
N ASP A 174 -13.05 1.48 6.32
CA ASP A 174 -14.10 1.69 5.30
C ASP A 174 -13.66 2.74 4.28
N PHE A 175 -13.12 3.87 4.75
CA PHE A 175 -12.62 4.92 3.87
C PHE A 175 -11.48 4.44 2.95
N ILE A 176 -10.44 3.81 3.52
CA ILE A 176 -9.30 3.28 2.75
C ILE A 176 -9.76 2.18 1.78
N ALA A 177 -10.68 1.30 2.21
CA ALA A 177 -11.24 0.26 1.36
C ALA A 177 -11.98 0.84 0.14
N ARG A 178 -12.78 1.87 0.33
CA ARG A 178 -13.44 2.59 -0.77
C ARG A 178 -12.43 3.24 -1.70
N VAL A 179 -11.49 4.00 -1.14
CA VAL A 179 -10.50 4.73 -1.94
C VAL A 179 -9.64 3.77 -2.77
N ARG A 180 -9.18 2.66 -2.19
CA ARG A 180 -8.35 1.67 -2.90
C ARG A 180 -9.12 0.83 -3.93
N THR A 181 -10.45 0.93 -3.99
CA THR A 181 -11.25 0.08 -4.88
C THR A 181 -10.99 0.45 -6.34
N HIS A 182 -10.52 -0.51 -7.13
CA HIS A 182 -10.27 -0.31 -8.55
C HIS A 182 -11.58 -0.02 -9.30
N VAL A 183 -11.59 1.06 -10.09
CA VAL A 183 -12.62 1.33 -11.10
C VAL A 183 -12.24 0.64 -12.42
N PRO A 184 -12.89 -0.48 -12.82
CA PRO A 184 -12.56 -1.19 -14.04
C PRO A 184 -12.99 -0.38 -15.26
N ARG A 185 -12.10 -0.28 -16.24
CA ARG A 185 -12.32 0.47 -17.48
C ARG A 185 -11.95 -0.36 -18.68
N ASP A 186 -12.45 0.05 -19.85
CA ASP A 186 -12.15 -0.58 -21.13
C ASP A 186 -10.67 -0.44 -21.52
N ALA A 187 -10.24 -1.12 -22.60
CA ALA A 187 -8.86 -1.06 -23.08
C ALA A 187 -8.42 0.37 -23.46
N SER A 188 -9.35 1.25 -23.85
CA SER A 188 -9.08 2.67 -24.10
C SER A 188 -8.92 3.49 -22.81
N GLY A 189 -9.35 2.94 -21.67
CA GLY A 189 -9.30 3.56 -20.35
C GLY A 189 -10.31 4.69 -20.15
N ARG A 190 -11.29 4.84 -21.04
CA ARG A 190 -12.26 5.96 -21.03
C ARG A 190 -13.57 5.56 -20.39
N HIS A 191 -14.07 4.37 -20.70
CA HIS A 191 -15.39 3.93 -20.25
C HIS A 191 -15.28 2.98 -19.07
N ILE A 192 -16.07 3.23 -18.03
CA ILE A 192 -16.22 2.31 -16.91
C ILE A 192 -17.03 1.11 -17.42
N THR A 193 -16.44 -0.08 -17.36
CA THR A 193 -17.07 -1.30 -17.88
C THR A 193 -18.01 -1.92 -16.86
N THR A 194 -17.65 -1.83 -15.57
CA THR A 194 -18.41 -2.40 -14.47
C THR A 194 -18.46 -1.41 -13.31
N LEU A 195 -19.61 -1.31 -12.64
CA LEU A 195 -19.71 -0.52 -11.43
C LEU A 195 -18.81 -1.10 -10.34
N PRO A 196 -17.88 -0.32 -9.78
CA PRO A 196 -16.96 -0.81 -8.77
C PRO A 196 -17.72 -1.07 -7.46
N GLN A 197 -17.49 -2.23 -6.86
CA GLN A 197 -18.03 -2.58 -5.55
C GLN A 197 -16.89 -2.60 -4.52
N PRO A 198 -16.90 -1.68 -3.54
CA PRO A 198 -15.91 -1.69 -2.48
C PRO A 198 -15.99 -2.96 -1.64
N GLU A 199 -14.83 -3.55 -1.32
CA GLU A 199 -14.73 -4.66 -0.38
C GLU A 199 -15.16 -4.20 1.02
N VAL A 200 -15.87 -5.06 1.76
CA VAL A 200 -16.11 -4.82 3.19
C VAL A 200 -14.76 -4.81 3.92
N ALA A 201 -14.48 -3.71 4.62
CA ALA A 201 -13.17 -3.46 5.23
C ALA A 201 -12.81 -4.34 6.45
N GLY A 202 -13.50 -5.48 6.65
CA GLY A 202 -13.35 -6.33 7.83
C GLY A 202 -11.92 -6.81 8.04
N ARG A 203 -11.25 -7.30 7.00
CA ARG A 203 -9.85 -7.76 7.08
C ARG A 203 -8.89 -6.61 7.38
N LEU A 204 -9.10 -5.45 6.75
CA LEU A 204 -8.25 -4.28 6.98
C LEU A 204 -8.35 -3.79 8.42
N VAL A 205 -9.56 -3.74 8.99
CA VAL A 205 -9.77 -3.43 10.42
C VAL A 205 -9.02 -4.43 11.31
N GLN A 206 -9.15 -5.74 11.04
CA GLN A 206 -8.47 -6.77 11.82
C GLN A 206 -6.95 -6.57 11.78
N GLN A 207 -6.37 -6.32 10.61
CA GLN A 207 -4.93 -6.09 10.46
C GLN A 207 -4.47 -4.81 11.17
N MET A 208 -5.24 -3.72 11.08
CA MET A 208 -4.96 -2.48 11.81
C MET A 208 -4.93 -2.69 13.33
N VAL A 209 -5.92 -3.40 13.86
CA VAL A 209 -6.00 -3.74 15.29
C VAL A 209 -4.82 -4.62 15.68
N GLN A 210 -4.46 -5.63 14.88
CA GLN A 210 -3.30 -6.49 15.13
C GLN A 210 -2.00 -5.68 15.20
N VAL A 211 -1.78 -4.74 14.28
CA VAL A 211 -0.60 -3.87 14.28
C VAL A 211 -0.55 -2.97 15.52
N ALA A 212 -1.68 -2.33 15.86
CA ALA A 212 -1.76 -1.45 17.02
C ALA A 212 -1.56 -2.21 18.34
N ALA A 213 -2.24 -3.35 18.50
CA ALA A 213 -2.13 -4.22 19.66
C ALA A 213 -0.72 -4.80 19.81
N SER A 214 -0.10 -5.25 18.71
CA SER A 214 1.30 -5.70 18.72
C SER A 214 2.24 -4.59 19.21
N GLY A 215 2.00 -3.34 18.78
CA GLY A 215 2.71 -2.17 19.27
C GLY A 215 2.51 -1.88 20.76
N ALA A 216 1.36 -2.26 21.34
CA ALA A 216 1.07 -2.16 22.77
C ALA A 216 1.79 -3.25 23.56
N ILE A 217 1.74 -4.50 23.09
CA ILE A 217 2.42 -5.65 23.69
C ILE A 217 3.93 -5.40 23.78
N ILE A 218 4.55 -4.93 22.70
CA ILE A 218 6.00 -4.62 22.65
C ILE A 218 6.39 -3.57 23.71
N ARG A 219 5.47 -2.66 24.07
CA ARG A 219 5.69 -1.63 25.09
C ARG A 219 5.26 -2.04 26.49
N GLY A 220 4.71 -3.25 26.66
CA GLY A 220 4.12 -3.70 27.92
C GLY A 220 2.82 -2.97 28.30
N SER A 221 2.18 -2.25 27.37
CA SER A 221 0.90 -1.57 27.61
C SER A 221 -0.27 -2.52 27.40
N ASN A 222 -1.34 -2.35 28.17
CA ASN A 222 -2.62 -3.06 28.01
C ASN A 222 -3.66 -2.23 27.24
N HIS A 223 -3.32 -1.01 26.83
CA HIS A 223 -4.21 -0.11 26.09
C HIS A 223 -3.53 0.40 24.83
N ILE A 224 -4.32 0.63 23.79
CA ILE A 224 -3.87 1.28 22.56
C ILE A 224 -3.74 2.78 22.80
N THR A 225 -2.56 3.32 22.54
CA THR A 225 -2.27 4.76 22.58
C THR A 225 -2.52 5.39 21.23
N GLN A 226 -2.77 6.71 21.20
CA GLN A 226 -2.92 7.47 19.95
C GLN A 226 -1.77 7.23 18.96
N LYS A 227 -0.53 7.14 19.46
CA LYS A 227 0.65 6.86 18.63
C LYS A 227 0.62 5.49 17.95
N GLN A 228 0.02 4.47 18.58
CA GLN A 228 -0.14 3.15 17.98
C GLN A 228 -1.28 3.15 16.96
N LEU A 229 -2.36 3.88 17.25
CA LEU A 229 -3.46 4.11 16.33
C LEU A 229 -2.96 4.76 15.02
N CYS A 230 -2.28 5.90 15.10
CA CYS A 230 -1.78 6.62 13.92
C CYS A 230 -0.76 5.79 13.11
N LYS A 231 0.04 4.94 13.77
CA LYS A 231 0.92 3.98 13.09
C LYS A 231 0.14 2.91 12.35
N ALA A 232 -0.87 2.29 12.97
CA ALA A 232 -1.70 1.29 12.31
C ALA A 232 -2.46 1.89 11.13
N ILE A 233 -2.95 3.12 11.26
CA ILE A 233 -3.56 3.89 10.17
C ILE A 233 -2.56 4.11 9.03
N TYR A 234 -1.31 4.46 9.34
CA TYR A 234 -0.28 4.61 8.31
C TYR A 234 0.01 3.29 7.57
N VAL A 235 0.06 2.16 8.29
CA VAL A 235 0.22 0.84 7.64
C VAL A 235 -0.98 0.53 6.74
N ALA A 236 -2.21 0.84 7.18
CA ALA A 236 -3.40 0.71 6.33
C ALA A 236 -3.34 1.63 5.10
N LEU A 237 -2.89 2.87 5.24
CA LEU A 237 -2.72 3.80 4.14
C LEU A 237 -1.75 3.27 3.07
N CYS A 238 -0.75 2.48 3.48
CA CYS A 238 0.21 1.84 2.58
C CYS A 238 -0.40 0.71 1.74
N SER A 239 -1.59 0.21 2.06
CA SER A 239 -2.35 -0.72 1.20
C SER A 239 -2.83 -0.07 -0.10
N MET A 240 -2.87 1.25 -0.15
CA MET A 240 -3.21 1.98 -1.38
C MET A 240 -2.00 2.08 -2.33
N PRO A 241 -2.24 2.16 -3.65
CA PRO A 241 -1.20 2.53 -4.61
C PRO A 241 -0.58 3.88 -4.25
N ALA A 242 0.75 4.00 -4.30
CA ALA A 242 1.44 5.19 -3.77
C ALA A 242 1.01 6.50 -4.47
N VAL A 243 0.71 6.42 -5.77
CA VAL A 243 0.22 7.56 -6.57
C VAL A 243 -1.14 8.04 -6.06
N LEU A 244 -2.03 7.12 -5.68
CA LEU A 244 -3.35 7.45 -5.15
C LEU A 244 -3.24 8.07 -3.75
N THR A 245 -2.39 7.51 -2.89
CA THR A 245 -2.09 8.09 -1.57
C THR A 245 -1.52 9.51 -1.69
N PHE A 246 -0.58 9.71 -2.62
CA PHE A 246 0.01 11.03 -2.88
C PHE A 246 -1.03 12.03 -3.37
N MET A 247 -1.89 11.63 -4.33
CA MET A 247 -2.98 12.47 -4.81
C MET A 247 -3.96 12.86 -3.70
N LEU A 248 -4.40 11.89 -2.89
CA LEU A 248 -5.32 12.16 -1.79
C LEU A 248 -4.70 13.12 -0.75
N TYR A 249 -3.44 12.90 -0.39
CA TYR A 249 -2.69 13.81 0.48
C TYR A 249 -2.59 15.23 -0.12
N SER A 250 -2.28 15.33 -1.41
CA SER A 250 -2.17 16.62 -2.10
C SER A 250 -3.48 17.38 -2.15
N ILE A 251 -4.61 16.68 -2.36
CA ILE A 251 -5.94 17.28 -2.34
C ILE A 251 -6.26 17.83 -0.95
N TRP A 252 -6.09 17.02 0.10
CA TRP A 252 -6.33 17.43 1.48
C TRP A 252 -5.45 18.63 1.88
N LYS A 253 -4.15 18.56 1.55
CA LYS A 253 -3.21 19.64 1.84
C LYS A 253 -3.56 20.92 1.08
N TYR A 254 -3.95 20.81 -0.18
CA TYR A 254 -4.38 21.96 -0.98
C TYR A 254 -5.63 22.64 -0.40
N ALA A 255 -6.62 21.85 0.03
CA ALA A 255 -7.83 22.37 0.68
C ALA A 255 -7.50 23.15 1.97
N LYS A 256 -6.63 22.58 2.83
CA LYS A 256 -6.13 23.23 4.05
C LYS A 256 -5.37 24.53 3.77
N GLU A 257 -4.47 24.53 2.78
CA GLU A 257 -3.61 25.69 2.47
C GLU A 257 -4.34 26.82 1.75
N SER A 258 -5.25 26.48 0.84
CA SER A 258 -5.89 27.45 -0.06
C SER A 258 -7.14 28.09 0.54
N LYS A 259 -7.71 27.53 1.62
CA LYS A 259 -9.00 27.92 2.20
C LYS A 259 -10.15 27.96 1.17
N THR A 260 -10.04 27.11 0.15
CA THR A 260 -11.04 26.96 -0.91
C THR A 260 -11.38 25.50 -1.03
N ASP A 261 -12.67 25.19 -1.02
CA ASP A 261 -13.14 23.81 -1.09
C ASP A 261 -13.00 23.24 -2.51
N TRP A 262 -13.09 24.10 -3.52
CA TRP A 262 -13.13 23.71 -4.92
C TRP A 262 -11.81 23.94 -5.66
N PHE A 263 -11.38 22.94 -6.43
CA PHE A 263 -10.19 23.01 -7.27
C PHE A 263 -10.42 22.39 -8.65
N SER A 264 -9.64 22.85 -9.63
CA SER A 264 -9.67 22.32 -10.99
C SER A 264 -8.55 21.31 -11.23
N VAL A 265 -8.70 20.51 -12.29
CA VAL A 265 -7.67 19.57 -12.76
C VAL A 265 -6.34 20.28 -12.99
N GLN A 266 -6.35 21.46 -13.62
CA GLN A 266 -5.14 22.24 -13.92
C GLN A 266 -4.39 22.62 -12.64
N LYS A 267 -5.11 23.05 -11.60
CA LYS A 267 -4.49 23.38 -10.31
C LYS A 267 -3.82 22.16 -9.67
N MET A 268 -4.47 20.99 -9.72
CA MET A 268 -3.88 19.75 -9.21
C MET A 268 -2.67 19.28 -10.00
N VAL A 269 -2.69 19.42 -11.33
CA VAL A 269 -1.51 19.13 -12.18
C VAL A 269 -0.32 20.00 -11.76
N LEU A 270 -0.54 21.30 -11.54
CA LEU A 270 0.53 22.20 -11.09
C LEU A 270 1.01 21.86 -9.67
N TYR A 271 0.10 21.50 -8.78
CA TYR A 271 0.42 21.20 -7.38
C TYR A 271 1.19 19.87 -7.22
N THR A 272 0.81 18.86 -8.01
CA THR A 272 1.35 17.48 -7.90
C THR A 272 2.48 17.19 -8.88
N ALA A 273 2.63 18.00 -9.92
CA ALA A 273 3.53 17.76 -11.07
C ALA A 273 3.26 16.44 -11.82
N LEU A 274 2.08 15.83 -11.65
CA LEU A 274 1.67 14.64 -12.38
C LEU A 274 1.06 15.00 -13.74
N GLY A 275 1.17 14.08 -14.70
CA GLY A 275 0.56 14.23 -16.01
C GLY A 275 -0.96 14.44 -15.94
N ARG A 276 -1.49 15.30 -16.81
CA ARG A 276 -2.92 15.67 -16.82
C ARG A 276 -3.84 14.45 -16.92
N SER A 277 -3.52 13.48 -17.76
CA SER A 277 -4.29 12.24 -17.92
C SER A 277 -4.37 11.45 -16.61
N SER A 278 -3.25 11.30 -15.91
CA SER A 278 -3.19 10.61 -14.62
C SER A 278 -4.02 11.32 -13.56
N VAL A 279 -3.92 12.66 -13.48
CA VAL A 279 -4.70 13.46 -12.52
C VAL A 279 -6.20 13.35 -12.80
N ILE A 280 -6.63 13.51 -14.05
CA ILE A 280 -8.05 13.37 -14.42
C ILE A 280 -8.57 12.00 -14.01
N ARG A 281 -7.85 10.93 -14.37
CA ARG A 281 -8.25 9.57 -14.07
C ARG A 281 -8.44 9.34 -12.57
N ILE A 282 -7.48 9.78 -11.76
CA ILE A 282 -7.55 9.60 -10.29
C ILE A 282 -8.70 10.43 -9.69
N LEU A 283 -8.91 11.66 -10.15
CA LEU A 283 -10.00 12.50 -9.66
C LEU A 283 -11.38 11.91 -10.03
N GLU A 284 -11.53 11.39 -11.25
CA GLU A 284 -12.75 10.69 -11.66
C GLU A 284 -12.98 9.43 -10.82
N ASP A 285 -11.96 8.61 -10.61
CA ASP A 285 -12.08 7.38 -9.82
C ASP A 285 -12.46 7.69 -8.35
N LEU A 286 -11.88 8.73 -7.75
CA LEU A 286 -12.26 9.22 -6.42
C LEU A 286 -13.70 9.79 -6.38
N ALA A 287 -14.14 10.44 -7.45
CA ALA A 287 -15.50 10.98 -7.55
C ALA A 287 -16.55 9.86 -7.70
N VAL A 288 -16.24 8.78 -8.44
CA VAL A 288 -17.08 7.58 -8.55
C VAL A 288 -17.36 6.98 -7.17
N HIS A 289 -16.34 6.93 -6.32
CA HIS A 289 -16.45 6.45 -4.93
C HIS A 289 -17.01 7.47 -3.94
N ARG A 290 -17.49 8.63 -4.42
CA ARG A 290 -18.03 9.74 -3.61
C ARG A 290 -17.05 10.29 -2.57
N ILE A 291 -15.75 10.07 -2.77
CA ILE A 291 -14.70 10.70 -1.97
C ILE A 291 -14.60 12.17 -2.35
N LEU A 292 -14.73 12.45 -3.66
CA LEU A 292 -14.83 13.79 -4.21
C LEU A 292 -16.25 14.10 -4.70
N ILE A 293 -16.65 15.35 -4.54
CA ILE A 293 -17.84 15.94 -5.15
C ILE A 293 -17.39 16.66 -6.42
N LEU A 294 -18.12 16.47 -7.52
CA LEU A 294 -17.89 17.18 -8.78
C LEU A 294 -18.98 18.23 -9.03
N LYS A 295 -18.60 19.38 -9.56
CA LYS A 295 -19.53 20.37 -10.12
C LYS A 295 -19.04 20.86 -11.47
N LYS A 296 -19.96 21.25 -12.34
CA LYS A 296 -19.64 21.89 -13.62
C LYS A 296 -19.15 23.31 -13.36
N GLN A 297 -18.14 23.74 -14.11
CA GLN A 297 -17.64 25.11 -14.00
C GLN A 297 -18.55 26.06 -14.80
N ASP A 298 -18.97 27.18 -14.19
CA ASP A 298 -20.04 28.04 -14.73
C ASP A 298 -19.74 28.62 -16.13
N ASN A 299 -18.46 28.83 -16.47
CA ASN A 299 -18.04 29.50 -17.71
C ASN A 299 -16.97 28.76 -18.55
N LEU A 300 -16.68 27.49 -18.24
CA LEU A 300 -15.58 26.74 -18.88
C LEU A 300 -15.97 25.28 -19.18
N ARG A 301 -15.36 24.68 -20.21
CA ARG A 301 -15.42 23.23 -20.47
C ARG A 301 -14.57 22.46 -19.44
N GLY A 302 -15.00 22.46 -18.19
CA GLY A 302 -14.25 21.84 -17.08
C GLY A 302 -15.15 21.48 -15.88
N TYR A 303 -14.62 20.60 -15.05
CA TYR A 303 -15.19 20.23 -13.76
C TYR A 303 -14.30 20.74 -12.63
N GLU A 304 -14.94 21.17 -11.55
CA GLU A 304 -14.28 21.43 -10.28
C GLU A 304 -14.61 20.31 -9.30
N TYR A 305 -13.64 20.03 -8.43
CA TYR A 305 -13.69 18.95 -7.45
C TYR A 305 -13.51 19.53 -6.05
N CYS A 306 -14.13 18.87 -5.07
CA CYS A 306 -14.01 19.17 -3.65
C CYS A 306 -13.98 17.85 -2.87
N LEU A 307 -13.33 17.81 -1.71
CA LEU A 307 -13.49 16.69 -0.78
C LEU A 307 -14.93 16.66 -0.28
N SER A 308 -15.52 15.47 -0.20
CA SER A 308 -16.79 15.31 0.52
C SER A 308 -16.59 15.58 2.01
N GLU A 309 -17.64 16.06 2.68
CA GLU A 309 -17.65 16.31 4.14
C GLU A 309 -17.22 15.05 4.91
N ARG A 310 -17.85 13.91 4.62
CA ARG A 310 -17.48 12.60 5.18
C ARG A 310 -16.00 12.25 4.97
N ALA A 311 -15.41 12.56 3.80
CA ALA A 311 -14.01 12.28 3.56
C ALA A 311 -13.10 13.21 4.37
N ALA A 312 -13.46 14.49 4.48
CA ALA A 312 -12.73 15.46 5.29
C ALA A 312 -12.75 15.06 6.77
N ASP A 313 -13.92 14.73 7.31
CA ASP A 313 -14.09 14.31 8.71
C ASP A 313 -13.22 13.10 9.04
N VAL A 314 -13.27 12.05 8.21
CA VAL A 314 -12.46 10.84 8.44
C VAL A 314 -10.97 11.17 8.37
N ILE A 315 -10.52 12.03 7.46
CA ILE A 315 -9.10 12.41 7.37
C ILE A 315 -8.66 13.14 8.65
N GLU A 316 -9.49 14.04 9.17
CA GLU A 316 -9.18 14.86 10.34
C GLU A 316 -9.26 14.07 11.65
N GLU A 317 -10.36 13.37 11.91
CA GLU A 317 -10.56 12.57 13.13
C GLU A 317 -9.47 11.50 13.30
N SER A 318 -9.04 10.91 12.18
CA SER A 318 -8.06 9.82 12.20
C SER A 318 -6.60 10.26 12.17
N ASN A 319 -6.34 11.55 11.92
CA ASN A 319 -5.00 12.04 11.60
C ASN A 319 -4.33 11.20 10.48
N LEU A 320 -5.08 10.90 9.42
CA LEU A 320 -4.71 9.92 8.37
C LEU A 320 -3.29 10.08 7.84
N PHE A 321 -2.83 11.33 7.73
CA PHE A 321 -1.53 11.69 7.14
C PHE A 321 -0.44 12.04 8.15
N GLU A 322 -0.63 11.83 9.47
CA GLU A 322 0.36 12.20 10.50
C GLU A 322 1.75 11.61 10.26
N HIS A 323 1.80 10.34 9.84
CA HIS A 323 3.04 9.65 9.53
C HIS A 323 3.28 9.51 8.02
N TYR A 324 2.56 10.26 7.18
CA TYR A 324 2.77 10.24 5.74
C TYR A 324 3.78 11.31 5.31
N ILE A 325 4.85 10.89 4.65
CA ILE A 325 5.85 11.78 4.04
C ILE A 325 5.74 11.65 2.52
N PRO A 326 5.27 12.70 1.81
CA PRO A 326 5.14 12.65 0.37
C PRO A 326 6.52 12.53 -0.30
N PRO A 327 6.64 11.80 -1.42
CA PRO A 327 7.90 11.63 -2.14
C PRO A 327 8.44 12.94 -2.71
N LEU A 328 7.56 13.90 -3.01
CA LEU A 328 7.88 15.25 -3.48
C LEU A 328 7.66 16.23 -2.33
N VAL A 329 8.74 16.65 -1.67
CA VAL A 329 8.71 17.53 -0.48
C VAL A 329 8.26 18.96 -0.84
N ARG A 330 8.51 19.40 -2.07
CA ARG A 330 8.06 20.69 -2.60
C ARG A 330 6.95 20.48 -3.60
N ALA A 331 5.70 20.53 -3.14
CA ALA A 331 4.62 20.97 -4.03
C ALA A 331 5.04 22.35 -4.54
N LEU A 332 5.17 22.51 -5.85
CA LEU A 332 5.43 23.83 -6.43
C LEU A 332 4.28 24.73 -5.97
N SER A 333 4.60 25.82 -5.26
CA SER A 333 3.54 26.73 -4.82
C SER A 333 2.81 27.22 -6.07
N ALA A 334 1.51 26.91 -6.16
CA ALA A 334 0.68 27.34 -7.28
C ALA A 334 0.75 28.86 -7.49
N LYS A 335 1.07 29.61 -6.42
CA LYS A 335 1.33 31.06 -6.44
C LYS A 335 2.40 31.52 -7.44
N ARG A 336 3.35 30.67 -7.87
CA ARG A 336 4.45 31.11 -8.75
C ARG A 336 4.19 30.94 -10.26
N LEU A 337 3.22 30.14 -10.68
CA LEU A 337 3.08 29.78 -12.11
C LEU A 337 1.96 30.53 -12.85
N ASP A 338 0.97 31.09 -12.15
CA ASP A 338 -0.11 31.85 -12.79
C ASP A 338 0.34 33.26 -13.22
N ARG A 339 1.38 33.84 -12.59
CA ARG A 339 1.88 35.18 -12.95
C ARG A 339 2.65 35.20 -14.29
N ASP A 340 3.36 34.12 -14.62
CA ASP A 340 4.27 34.12 -15.78
C ASP A 340 3.55 33.85 -17.11
N ARG A 341 2.32 33.32 -17.08
CA ARG A 341 1.50 33.15 -18.29
C ARG A 341 0.79 34.41 -18.75
N LEU A 342 0.56 35.38 -17.86
CA LEU A 342 -0.11 36.64 -18.22
C LEU A 342 0.84 37.62 -18.93
N ASN A 343 2.16 37.44 -18.79
CA ASN A 343 3.17 38.35 -19.32
C ASN A 343 4.01 37.81 -20.49
N THR A 344 3.68 36.65 -21.06
CA THR A 344 4.38 36.19 -22.26
C THR A 344 3.80 36.91 -23.49
N PRO A 345 4.55 37.80 -24.19
CA PRO A 345 4.04 38.45 -25.39
C PRO A 345 3.73 37.39 -26.44
N LYS A 346 2.48 37.38 -26.94
CA LYS A 346 2.07 36.49 -28.03
C LYS A 346 2.89 36.83 -29.28
N ILE A 347 3.91 36.03 -29.57
CA ILE A 347 4.62 36.10 -30.85
C ILE A 347 3.63 35.66 -31.93
N LYS A 348 3.04 36.63 -32.65
CA LYS A 348 2.26 36.37 -33.86
C LYS A 348 3.19 35.70 -34.88
N ARG A 349 2.99 34.40 -35.14
CA ARG A 349 3.61 33.70 -36.27
C ARG A 349 3.22 34.44 -37.56
N LYS A 350 4.18 35.09 -38.22
CA LYS A 350 4.01 35.64 -39.56
C LYS A 350 3.79 34.47 -40.53
N THR A 351 2.59 34.38 -41.09
CA THR A 351 2.28 33.53 -42.25
C THR A 351 3.14 33.97 -43.43
N LYS A 352 4.03 33.10 -43.91
CA LYS A 352 4.74 33.29 -45.19
C LYS A 352 3.68 33.31 -46.30
N LYS A 353 3.47 34.48 -46.92
CA LYS A 353 2.79 34.58 -48.21
C LYS A 353 3.69 33.91 -49.25
N ASN A 354 3.21 32.83 -49.87
CA ASN A 354 3.75 32.33 -51.12
C ASN A 354 3.62 33.43 -52.18
N LYS A 355 4.75 33.93 -52.68
CA LYS A 355 4.82 34.62 -53.97
C LYS A 355 5.20 33.55 -55.00
N GLY A 356 4.36 33.40 -56.01
CA GLY A 356 4.65 32.56 -57.17
C GLY A 356 5.78 33.11 -58.02
N ALA A 357 6.45 32.18 -58.69
CA ALA A 357 7.06 32.31 -60.00
C ALA A 357 7.00 30.90 -60.61
#